data_AF-A0A2V6F0U1-F1
#
_entry.id   AF-A0A2V6F0U1-F1
#
_cell.length_a   1.000
_cell.length_b   1.000
_cell.length_c   1.000
_cell.angle_alpha   90.00
_cell.angle_beta   90.00
_cell.angle_gamma   90.00
#
_symmetry.space_group_name_H-M   'P 1'
#
loop_
_entity.id
_entity.type
_entity.pdbx_description
1 polymer ?
#
loop_
_entity_poly.entity_id
_entity_poly.type
_entity_poly.pdbx_seq_one_letter_code
_entity_poly.pdbx_strand_id
1 'polypeptide(L)'
;ADHLAPEAVFERRWAFAVLERTMAVLRREYSASERREQFDELQGFLPGGQGNVSRAELAAKRGVSAGAIDVAIHRLRQRFGALLREQVAQTVSSEAEVEEEIRYLISVIGS
;
A
#
# COMPACT_ATOMS: atom_id res chain seq x y z
N ALA A 1 26.63 -12.09 -20.18
CA ALA A 1 25.60 -11.08 -19.90
C ALA A 1 24.46 -11.78 -19.18
N ASP A 2 24.61 -11.95 -17.87
CA ASP A 2 23.64 -12.64 -16.97
C ASP A 2 23.39 -11.82 -15.68
N HIS A 3 23.99 -10.63 -15.55
CA HIS A 3 23.93 -9.83 -14.31
C HIS A 3 22.59 -9.11 -14.09
N LEU A 4 21.79 -8.90 -15.13
CA LEU A 4 20.48 -8.23 -14.99
C LEU A 4 19.43 -9.13 -14.31
N ALA A 5 19.57 -10.45 -14.38
CA ALA A 5 18.57 -11.36 -13.79
C ALA A 5 18.67 -11.47 -12.25
N PRO A 6 19.86 -11.60 -11.63
CA PRO A 6 19.99 -11.60 -10.17
C PRO A 6 19.57 -10.28 -9.53
N GLU A 7 19.94 -9.16 -10.15
CA GLU A 7 19.64 -7.82 -9.64
C GLU A 7 18.14 -7.53 -9.72
N ALA A 8 17.49 -7.80 -10.86
CA ALA A 8 16.03 -7.66 -10.98
C ALA A 8 15.24 -8.58 -10.03
N VAL A 9 15.72 -9.79 -9.75
CA VAL A 9 15.10 -10.70 -8.77
C VAL A 9 15.26 -10.16 -7.35
N PHE A 10 16.42 -9.60 -7.03
CA PHE A 10 16.67 -8.97 -5.74
C PHE A 10 15.78 -7.74 -5.54
N GLU A 11 15.70 -6.86 -6.53
CA GLU A 11 14.88 -5.64 -6.50
C GLU A 11 13.40 -5.96 -6.36
N ARG A 12 12.88 -6.96 -7.10
CA ARG A 12 11.50 -7.42 -6.91
C ARG A 12 11.26 -7.92 -5.50
N ARG A 13 12.16 -8.75 -4.95
CA ARG A 13 12.02 -9.25 -3.57
C ARG A 13 12.05 -8.11 -2.55
N TRP A 14 12.93 -7.13 -2.73
CA TRP A 14 12.97 -5.94 -1.90
C TRP A 14 11.66 -5.14 -1.99
N ALA A 15 11.16 -4.87 -3.21
CA ALA A 15 9.92 -4.14 -3.42
C ALA A 15 8.72 -4.85 -2.76
N PHE A 16 8.63 -6.18 -2.89
CA PHE A 16 7.61 -6.98 -2.19
C PHE A 16 7.76 -6.89 -0.67
N ALA A 17 8.99 -7.01 -0.14
CA ALA A 17 9.22 -6.95 1.31
C ALA A 17 8.85 -5.56 1.89
N VAL A 18 9.14 -4.47 1.16
CA VAL A 18 8.74 -3.12 1.54
C VAL A 18 7.21 -3.01 1.58
N LEU A 19 6.52 -3.45 0.52
CA LEU A 19 5.06 -3.47 0.48
C LEU A 19 4.43 -4.30 1.61
N GLU A 20 4.94 -5.50 1.85
CA GLU A 20 4.45 -6.38 2.92
C GLU A 20 4.59 -5.71 4.30
N ARG A 21 5.72 -5.05 4.57
CA ARG A 21 5.94 -4.31 5.83
C ARG A 21 5.00 -3.12 5.95
N THR A 22 4.89 -2.30 4.90
CA THR A 22 3.93 -1.19 4.85
C THR A 22 2.53 -1.68 5.17
N MET A 23 2.16 -2.85 4.62
CA MET A 23 0.84 -3.42 4.79
C MET A 23 0.59 -3.99 6.19
N ALA A 24 1.58 -4.67 6.77
CA ALA A 24 1.52 -5.12 8.15
C ALA A 24 1.37 -3.95 9.14
N VAL A 25 2.10 -2.86 8.93
CA VAL A 25 1.99 -1.65 9.78
C VAL A 25 0.62 -1.01 9.64
N LEU A 26 0.14 -0.80 8.41
CA LEU A 26 -1.19 -0.21 8.18
C LEU A 26 -2.29 -1.06 8.81
N ARG A 27 -2.23 -2.39 8.66
CA ARG A 27 -3.18 -3.32 9.29
C ARG A 27 -3.14 -3.22 10.81
N ARG A 28 -1.96 -3.06 11.41
CA ARG A 28 -1.81 -2.89 12.87
C ARG A 28 -2.45 -1.60 13.37
N GLU A 29 -2.28 -0.49 12.65
CA GLU A 29 -2.90 0.80 13.00
C GLU A 29 -4.43 0.72 13.00
N TYR A 30 -4.99 0.05 11.99
CA TYR A 30 -6.43 -0.16 11.91
C TYR A 30 -6.94 -1.26 12.86
N SER A 31 -6.06 -2.15 13.34
CA SER A 31 -6.40 -3.16 14.36
C SER A 31 -6.43 -2.60 15.78
N ALA A 32 -5.71 -1.50 16.06
CA ALA A 32 -5.70 -0.84 17.37
C ALA A 32 -6.94 0.03 17.63
N SER A 33 -7.82 0.18 16.63
CA SER A 33 -9.11 0.88 16.71
C SER A 33 -10.24 -0.07 16.29
N GLU A 34 -11.50 0.25 16.56
CA GLU A 34 -12.69 -0.50 16.07
C GLU A 34 -12.78 -0.58 14.52
N ARG A 35 -11.75 -0.13 13.80
CA ARG A 35 -11.67 0.05 12.36
C ARG A 35 -11.11 -1.17 11.63
N ARG A 36 -10.92 -2.32 12.30
CA ARG A 36 -10.41 -3.54 11.65
C ARG A 36 -11.32 -4.00 10.50
N GLU A 37 -12.63 -4.04 10.73
CA GLU A 37 -13.59 -4.44 9.70
C GLU A 37 -13.59 -3.44 8.53
N GLN A 38 -13.44 -2.15 8.83
CA GLN A 38 -13.31 -1.10 7.80
C GLN A 38 -12.06 -1.30 6.96
N PHE A 39 -10.94 -1.65 7.60
CA PHE A 39 -9.70 -1.97 6.89
C PHE A 39 -9.86 -3.21 6.01
N ASP A 40 -10.45 -4.28 6.54
CA ASP A 40 -10.56 -5.54 5.81
C ASP A 40 -11.37 -5.38 4.51
N GLU A 41 -12.33 -4.46 4.49
CA GLU A 41 -13.14 -4.14 3.31
C GLU A 41 -12.48 -3.12 2.37
N LEU A 42 -11.69 -2.18 2.90
CA LEU A 42 -11.09 -1.12 2.10
C LEU A 42 -9.69 -1.47 1.55
N GLN A 43 -8.99 -2.43 2.16
CA GLN A 43 -7.63 -2.82 1.74
C GLN A 43 -7.60 -3.31 0.28
N GLY A 44 -8.70 -3.86 -0.22
CA GLY A 44 -8.85 -4.30 -1.61
C GLY A 44 -8.71 -3.17 -2.64
N PHE A 45 -8.86 -1.91 -2.22
CA PHE A 45 -8.64 -0.75 -3.08
C PHE A 45 -7.18 -0.29 -3.11
N LEU A 46 -6.28 -0.81 -2.26
CA LEU A 46 -4.85 -0.45 -2.28
C LEU A 46 -4.11 -1.13 -3.44
N PRO A 47 -2.91 -0.64 -3.84
CA PRO A 47 -2.10 -1.31 -4.85
C PRO A 47 -1.85 -2.79 -4.49
N GLY A 48 -2.04 -3.69 -5.45
CA GLY A 48 -1.95 -5.13 -5.22
C GLY A 48 -3.16 -5.76 -4.51
N GLY A 49 -4.16 -4.97 -4.15
CA GLY A 49 -5.42 -5.46 -3.58
C GLY A 49 -6.25 -6.23 -4.62
N GLN A 50 -6.84 -7.35 -4.22
CA GLN A 50 -7.74 -8.16 -5.05
C GLN A 50 -9.22 -7.84 -4.78
N GLY A 51 -9.53 -6.59 -4.43
CA GLY A 51 -10.88 -6.20 -4.01
C GLY A 51 -11.89 -6.31 -5.15
N ASN A 52 -12.77 -7.32 -5.08
CA ASN A 52 -13.87 -7.52 -6.05
C ASN A 52 -15.16 -6.78 -5.68
N VAL A 53 -15.19 -6.04 -4.56
CA VAL A 53 -16.38 -5.33 -4.09
C VAL A 53 -16.41 -3.92 -4.67
N SER A 54 -17.50 -3.55 -5.33
CA SER A 54 -17.67 -2.19 -5.83
C SER A 54 -17.85 -1.19 -4.67
N ARG A 55 -17.47 0.08 -4.91
CA ARG A 55 -17.66 1.15 -3.91
C ARG A 55 -19.13 1.31 -3.50
N ALA A 56 -20.05 1.06 -4.44
CA ALA A 56 -21.49 1.15 -4.22
C ALA A 56 -22.01 0.04 -3.30
N GLU A 57 -21.58 -1.21 -3.52
CA GLU A 57 -21.93 -2.34 -2.64
C GLU A 57 -21.39 -2.14 -1.23
N LEU A 58 -20.16 -1.61 -1.12
CA LEU A 58 -19.56 -1.31 0.18
C LEU A 58 -20.31 -0.20 0.93
N ALA A 59 -20.74 0.85 0.21
CA ALA A 59 -21.55 1.93 0.77
C ALA A 59 -22.89 1.40 1.31
N ALA A 60 -23.57 0.56 0.53
CA ALA A 60 -24.82 -0.09 0.92
C ALA A 60 -24.63 -0.99 2.15
N LYS A 61 -23.58 -1.83 2.17
CA LYS A 61 -23.26 -2.72 3.30
C LYS A 61 -23.04 -1.94 4.61
N ARG A 62 -22.41 -0.77 4.53
CA ARG A 62 -22.10 0.07 5.70
C ARG A 62 -23.20 1.06 6.08
N GLY A 63 -24.27 1.19 5.27
CA GLY A 63 -25.32 2.18 5.51
C GLY A 63 -24.82 3.62 5.39
N VAL A 64 -23.81 3.87 4.55
CA VAL A 64 -23.22 5.21 4.33
C VAL A 64 -23.32 5.62 2.86
N SER A 65 -23.04 6.89 2.55
CA SER A 65 -23.00 7.35 1.17
C SER A 65 -21.75 6.85 0.42
N ALA A 66 -21.85 6.72 -0.91
CA ALA A 66 -20.69 6.41 -1.76
C ALA A 66 -19.53 7.41 -1.55
N GLY A 67 -19.86 8.70 -1.37
CA GLY A 67 -18.87 9.73 -1.06
C GLY A 67 -18.14 9.49 0.27
N ALA A 68 -18.81 8.95 1.29
CA ALA A 68 -18.15 8.58 2.54
C ALA A 68 -17.13 7.44 2.35
N ILE A 69 -17.45 6.47 1.47
CA ILE A 69 -16.51 5.41 1.06
C ILE A 69 -15.34 5.99 0.29
N ASP A 70 -15.57 6.89 -0.67
CA ASP A 70 -14.49 7.53 -1.45
C ASP A 70 -13.49 8.27 -0.54
N VAL A 71 -14.00 9.02 0.44
CA VAL A 71 -13.15 9.72 1.42
C VAL A 71 -12.40 8.72 2.31
N ALA A 72 -13.03 7.61 2.70
CA ALA A 72 -12.37 6.56 3.49
C ALA A 72 -11.24 5.89 2.69
N ILE A 73 -11.46 5.57 1.42
CA ILE A 73 -10.43 5.04 0.49
C ILE A 73 -9.30 6.06 0.33
N HIS A 74 -9.64 7.34 0.14
CA HIS A 74 -8.63 8.40 -0.02
C HIS A 74 -7.71 8.50 1.21
N ARG A 75 -8.29 8.53 2.42
CA ARG A 75 -7.53 8.52 3.68
C ARG A 75 -6.66 7.28 3.83
N LEU A 76 -7.19 6.10 3.48
CA LEU A 76 -6.44 4.85 3.52
C LEU A 76 -5.22 4.91 2.58
N ARG A 77 -5.40 5.40 1.34
CA ARG A 77 -4.30 5.57 0.37
C ARG A 77 -3.26 6.57 0.84
N GLN A 78 -3.67 7.69 1.42
CA GLN A 78 -2.75 8.67 1.98
C GLN A 78 -1.91 8.06 3.10
N ARG A 79 -2.53 7.32 4.03
CA ARG A 79 -1.79 6.67 5.12
C ARG A 79 -0.86 5.59 4.59
N PHE A 80 -1.31 4.78 3.63
CA PHE A 80 -0.47 3.79 2.95
C PHE A 80 0.76 4.45 2.31
N GLY A 81 0.59 5.56 1.58
CA GLY A 81 1.70 6.29 0.96
C GLY A 81 2.69 6.85 1.99
N ALA A 82 2.21 7.41 3.09
CA ALA A 82 3.06 7.87 4.18
C ALA A 82 3.89 6.72 4.79
N LEU A 83 3.24 5.59 5.08
CA LEU A 83 3.92 4.41 5.61
C LEU A 83 4.91 3.81 4.61
N LEU A 84 4.58 3.81 3.31
CA LEU A 84 5.49 3.37 2.25
C LEU A 84 6.76 4.23 2.25
N ARG A 85 6.59 5.55 2.31
CA ARG A 85 7.70 6.49 2.44
C ARG A 85 8.56 6.19 3.67
N GLU A 86 7.94 5.96 4.82
CA GLU A 86 8.63 5.61 6.06
C GLU A 86 9.41 4.29 5.95
N GLN A 87 8.88 3.28 5.22
CA GLN A 87 9.60 2.02 5.02
C GLN A 87 10.79 2.18 4.07
N VAL A 88 10.64 2.93 2.97
CA VAL A 88 11.73 3.21 2.02
C VAL A 88 12.80 4.06 2.67
N ALA A 89 12.43 5.04 3.50
CA ALA A 89 13.38 5.85 4.27
C ALA A 89 14.29 5.02 5.19
N GLN A 90 13.86 3.84 5.62
CA GLN A 90 14.68 2.93 6.43
C GLN A 90 15.65 2.08 5.61
N THR A 91 15.52 2.07 4.28
CA THR A 91 16.38 1.28 3.38
C THR A 91 17.41 2.14 2.63
N VAL A 92 17.22 3.45 2.60
CA VAL A 92 18.12 4.40 1.93
C VAL A 92 19.11 5.04 2.88
N SER A 93 20.19 5.60 2.33
CA SER A 93 21.23 6.26 3.14
C SER A 93 20.87 7.71 3.47
N SER A 94 19.96 8.32 2.71
CA SER A 94 19.53 9.71 2.92
C SER A 94 18.06 9.95 2.57
N GLU A 95 17.43 10.94 3.20
CA GLU A 95 16.03 11.28 2.93
C GLU A 95 15.80 11.81 1.51
N ALA A 96 16.85 12.36 0.88
CA ALA A 96 16.78 12.87 -0.48
C ALA A 96 16.54 11.75 -1.52
N GLU A 97 16.99 10.52 -1.23
CA GLU A 97 16.84 9.35 -2.10
C GLU A 97 15.41 8.76 -2.06
N VAL A 98 14.61 9.09 -1.03
CA VAL A 98 13.32 8.42 -0.79
C VAL A 98 12.34 8.54 -1.95
N GLU A 99 12.23 9.72 -2.56
CA GLU A 99 11.32 9.94 -3.69
C GLU A 99 11.76 9.21 -4.96
N GLU A 100 13.08 9.09 -5.15
CA GLU A 100 13.64 8.35 -6.27
C GLU A 100 13.40 6.85 -6.10
N GLU A 101 13.66 6.33 -4.90
CA GLU A 101 13.45 4.92 -4.58
C GLU A 101 11.98 4.51 -4.58
N ILE A 102 11.05 5.38 -4.17
CA ILE A 102 9.61 5.12 -4.33
C ILE A 102 9.24 4.99 -5.81
N ARG A 103 9.77 5.88 -6.67
CA ARG A 103 9.51 5.82 -8.11
C ARG A 103 10.08 4.54 -8.71
N TYR A 104 11.25 4.14 -8.26
CA TYR A 104 11.89 2.89 -8.67
C TYR A 104 11.10 1.66 -8.21
N LEU A 105 10.71 1.62 -6.94
CA LEU A 105 9.86 0.57 -6.39
C LEU A 105 8.58 0.38 -7.22
N ILE A 106 7.91 1.48 -7.58
CA ILE A 106 6.69 1.43 -8.40
C ILE A 106 6.97 0.85 -9.79
N SER A 107 8.10 1.17 -10.42
CA SER A 107 8.43 0.64 -11.75
C SER A 107 8.68 -0.87 -11.70
N VAL A 108 9.34 -1.36 -10.65
CA VAL A 108 9.65 -2.79 -10.43
C VAL A 108 8.39 -3.63 -10.16
N ILE A 109 7.37 -3.05 -9.51
CA ILE A 109 6.09 -3.73 -9.23
C ILE A 109 5.13 -3.67 -10.42
N GLY A 110 5.20 -2.61 -11.23
CA GLY A 110 4.34 -2.40 -12.40
C GLY A 110 4.74 -3.21 -13.65
N SER A 111 5.93 -3.82 -13.65
CA SER A 111 6.46 -4.69 -14.71
C SER A 111 6.15 -6.17 -14.49
#